data_AF-A0A1Q7QBK9-F1
#
_entry.id   AF-A0A1Q7QBK9-F1
#
_cell.length_a   1.000
_cell.length_b   1.000
_cell.length_c   1.000
_cell.angle_alpha   90.00
_cell.angle_beta   90.00
_cell.angle_gamma   90.00
#
_symmetry.space_group_name_H-M   'P 1'
#
loop_
_entity.id
_entity.type
_entity.pdbx_description
1 polymer ?
#
loop_
_entity_poly.entity_id
_entity_poly.type
_entity_poly.pdbx_seq_one_letter_code
_entity_poly.pdbx_strand_id
1 'polypeptide(L)'
;MSSWQTVFEALMTDKSDIRLRSLERESMYSIFAPLDANEPLPRELVKEGRRYKTLGRRELAGALWLPAMATVLVLASWGGIHGVVVLGIILFMLLVFVVFVVSGERKARLK
;
A
#
# COMPACT_ATOMS: atom_id res chain seq x y z
N MET A 1 28.24 -26.08 -56.91
CA MET A 1 28.05 -25.52 -55.55
C MET A 1 27.11 -24.33 -55.68
N SER A 2 25.81 -24.60 -55.90
CA SER A 2 24.69 -24.65 -54.94
C SER A 2 24.19 -23.27 -54.48
N SER A 3 23.49 -22.59 -55.39
CA SER A 3 22.71 -21.34 -55.20
C SER A 3 21.72 -21.37 -54.01
N TRP A 4 21.33 -22.56 -53.56
CA TRP A 4 20.46 -22.73 -52.40
C TRP A 4 21.16 -22.44 -51.06
N GLN A 5 22.49 -22.50 -50.99
CA GLN A 5 23.24 -22.18 -49.77
C GLN A 5 23.30 -20.67 -49.54
N THR A 6 23.46 -19.85 -50.59
CA THR A 6 23.56 -18.39 -50.46
C THR A 6 22.22 -17.75 -50.08
N VAL A 7 21.11 -18.27 -50.61
CA VAL A 7 19.76 -17.81 -50.21
C VAL A 7 19.46 -18.18 -48.77
N PHE A 8 19.86 -19.38 -48.32
CA PHE A 8 19.65 -19.80 -46.94
C PHE A 8 20.52 -19.00 -45.95
N GLU A 9 21.76 -18.70 -46.34
CA GLU A 9 22.68 -17.86 -45.56
C GLU A 9 22.16 -16.41 -45.46
N ALA A 10 21.64 -15.85 -46.57
CA ALA A 10 21.00 -14.53 -46.58
C ALA A 10 19.71 -14.49 -45.74
N LEU A 11 18.87 -15.53 -45.80
CA LEU A 11 17.64 -15.62 -45.02
C LEU A 11 17.89 -15.83 -43.52
N MET A 12 18.98 -16.51 -43.16
CA MET A 12 19.41 -16.68 -41.77
C MET A 12 20.02 -15.40 -41.21
N THR A 13 20.76 -14.63 -42.02
CA THR A 13 21.34 -13.33 -41.64
C THR A 13 20.25 -12.26 -41.39
N ASP A 14 19.25 -12.19 -42.27
CA ASP A 14 18.16 -11.21 -42.16
C ASP A 14 17.30 -11.43 -40.91
N LYS A 15 17.05 -12.70 -40.55
CA LYS A 15 16.26 -13.05 -39.34
C LYS A 15 16.99 -12.76 -38.02
N SER A 16 18.32 -12.80 -37.97
CA SER A 16 19.08 -12.47 -36.76
C SER A 16 19.10 -10.96 -36.50
N ASP A 17 19.21 -10.14 -37.53
CA ASP A 17 19.23 -8.67 -37.39
C ASP A 17 17.85 -8.11 -37.01
N ILE A 18 16.77 -8.68 -37.53
CA ILE A 18 15.40 -8.24 -37.21
C ILE A 18 15.02 -8.58 -35.76
N ARG A 19 15.54 -9.69 -35.20
CA ARG A 19 15.22 -10.12 -33.81
C ARG A 19 15.95 -9.34 -32.73
N LEU A 20 17.10 -8.73 -33.04
CA LEU A 20 17.87 -7.95 -32.07
C LEU A 20 17.46 -6.47 -32.05
N ARG A 21 16.91 -5.96 -33.16
CA ARG A 21 16.54 -4.55 -33.31
C ARG A 21 15.27 -4.11 -32.57
N SER A 22 14.53 -5.05 -31.98
CA SER A 22 13.28 -4.74 -31.24
C SER A 22 13.46 -4.69 -29.71
N LEU A 23 14.59 -5.17 -29.17
CA LEU A 23 14.85 -5.22 -27.72
C LEU A 23 15.76 -4.08 -27.21
N GLU A 24 16.43 -3.37 -28.10
CA GLU A 24 17.33 -2.26 -27.77
C GLU A 24 16.64 -0.89 -27.91
N ARG A 25 15.34 -0.83 -27.64
CA ARG A 25 14.64 0.44 -27.52
C ARG A 25 14.88 1.00 -26.12
N GLU A 26 15.62 2.10 -26.07
CA GLU A 26 15.80 2.99 -24.91
C GLU A 26 14.47 3.25 -24.15
N SER A 27 13.34 3.24 -24.85
CA SER A 27 12.00 3.37 -24.28
C SER A 27 11.55 2.21 -23.38
N MET A 28 12.19 1.04 -23.44
CA MET A 28 11.82 -0.09 -22.57
C MET A 28 12.33 0.13 -21.14
N TYR A 29 13.48 0.79 -20.99
CA TYR A 29 14.05 1.12 -19.68
C TYR A 29 13.37 2.35 -19.04
N SER A 30 12.80 3.26 -19.83
CA SER A 30 12.04 4.39 -19.29
C SER A 30 10.70 3.98 -18.67
N ILE A 31 10.09 2.88 -19.12
CA ILE A 31 8.84 2.36 -18.56
C ILE A 31 9.05 1.83 -17.13
N PHE A 32 10.25 1.31 -16.83
CA PHE A 32 10.63 0.86 -15.49
C PHE A 32 11.44 1.89 -14.70
N ALA A 33 11.58 3.12 -15.22
CA ALA A 33 12.22 4.20 -14.47
C ALA A 33 11.45 4.43 -13.17
N PRO A 34 12.15 4.66 -12.04
CA PRO A 34 11.49 4.97 -10.78
C PRO A 34 10.55 6.15 -10.99
N LEU A 35 9.30 6.01 -10.54
CA LEU A 35 8.27 7.02 -10.69
C LEU A 35 8.78 8.37 -10.18
N ASP A 36 8.83 9.38 -11.06
CA ASP A 36 9.17 10.74 -10.65
C ASP A 36 8.13 11.25 -9.65
N ALA A 37 8.58 11.69 -8.49
CA ALA A 37 7.73 12.21 -7.43
C ALA A 37 7.02 13.52 -7.82
N ASN A 38 7.49 14.21 -8.87
CA ASN A 38 6.94 15.48 -9.34
C ASN A 38 6.00 15.32 -10.54
N GLU A 39 5.93 14.14 -11.16
CA GLU A 39 5.04 13.90 -12.29
C GLU A 39 3.64 13.48 -11.79
N PRO A 40 2.54 14.09 -12.30
CA PRO A 40 1.20 13.72 -11.88
C PRO A 40 0.91 12.25 -12.19
N LEU A 41 0.74 11.44 -11.14
CA LEU A 41 0.54 10.00 -11.30
C LEU A 41 -0.68 9.69 -12.18
N PRO A 42 -0.57 8.73 -13.12
CA PRO A 42 -1.69 8.15 -13.82
C PRO A 42 -2.83 7.75 -12.86
N ARG A 43 -4.08 8.05 -13.25
CA ARG A 43 -5.28 7.86 -12.41
C ARG A 43 -5.46 6.44 -11.90
N GLU A 44 -4.91 5.46 -12.60
CA GLU A 44 -4.94 4.04 -12.24
C GLU A 44 -4.07 3.75 -11.02
N LEU A 45 -2.85 4.30 -10.98
CA LEU A 45 -1.94 4.17 -9.83
C LEU A 45 -2.46 4.89 -8.59
N VAL A 46 -3.15 6.02 -8.75
CA VAL A 46 -3.80 6.73 -7.65
C VAL A 46 -4.94 5.92 -7.02
N LYS A 47 -5.67 5.14 -7.83
CA LYS A 47 -6.73 4.25 -7.33
C LYS A 47 -6.14 3.02 -6.64
N GLU A 48 -5.09 2.43 -7.21
CA GLU A 48 -4.34 1.31 -6.62
C GLU A 48 -3.75 1.69 -5.26
N GLY A 49 -3.07 2.84 -5.16
CA GLY A 49 -2.49 3.35 -3.91
C GLY A 49 -3.53 3.67 -2.84
N ARG A 50 -4.77 4.00 -3.23
CA ARG A 50 -5.88 4.18 -2.28
C ARG A 50 -6.41 2.86 -1.74
N ARG A 51 -6.31 1.76 -2.51
CA ARG A 51 -6.75 0.41 -2.10
C ARG A 51 -5.83 -0.21 -1.05
N TYR A 52 -4.53 0.08 -1.14
CA TYR A 52 -3.53 -0.36 -0.16
C TYR A 52 -3.27 0.66 0.95
N LYS A 53 -4.14 1.67 1.10
CA LYS A 53 -3.97 2.65 2.17
C LYS A 53 -4.15 1.93 3.50
N THR A 54 -3.05 1.76 4.22
CA THR A 54 -3.04 1.23 5.58
C THR A 54 -4.03 2.05 6.41
N LEU A 55 -4.96 1.36 7.07
CA LEU A 55 -5.99 2.00 7.91
C LEU A 55 -5.31 3.01 8.82
N GLY A 56 -5.72 4.26 8.73
CA GLY A 56 -5.15 5.35 9.52
C GLY A 56 -5.34 5.06 11.01
N ARG A 57 -4.46 5.61 11.86
CA ARG A 57 -4.59 5.45 13.32
C ARG A 57 -5.97 5.86 13.85
N ARG A 58 -6.62 6.83 13.19
CA ARG A 58 -7.99 7.27 13.51
C ARG A 58 -9.05 6.22 13.18
N GLU A 59 -8.90 5.53 12.06
CA GLU A 59 -9.81 4.45 11.63
C GLU A 59 -9.65 3.23 12.53
N LEU A 60 -8.41 2.87 12.88
CA LEU A 60 -8.11 1.80 13.84
C LEU A 60 -8.63 2.14 15.25
N ALA A 61 -8.46 3.37 15.71
CA ALA A 61 -8.96 3.81 17.01
C ALA A 61 -10.48 3.70 17.09
N GLY A 62 -11.19 4.16 16.04
CA GLY A 62 -12.65 4.03 15.97
C GLY A 62 -13.13 2.59 15.88
N ALA A 63 -12.47 1.77 15.06
CA ALA A 63 -12.83 0.35 14.92
C ALA A 63 -12.58 -0.45 16.20
N LEU A 64 -11.50 -0.14 16.93
CA LEU A 64 -11.12 -0.85 18.15
C LEU A 64 -11.88 -0.37 19.39
N TRP A 65 -12.48 0.83 19.34
CA TRP A 65 -13.24 1.40 20.46
C TRP A 65 -14.43 0.52 20.90
N LEU A 66 -15.28 0.14 19.95
CA LEU A 66 -16.49 -0.66 20.23
C LEU A 66 -16.19 -2.04 20.84
N PRO A 67 -15.29 -2.87 20.27
CA PRO A 67 -14.97 -4.15 20.87
C PRO A 67 -14.29 -4.00 22.23
N ALA A 68 -13.44 -2.98 22.43
CA ALA A 68 -12.83 -2.72 23.74
C ALA A 68 -13.88 -2.30 24.80
N MET A 69 -14.88 -1.50 24.42
CA MET A 69 -15.97 -1.13 25.32
C MET A 69 -16.83 -2.34 25.68
N ALA A 70 -17.14 -3.17 24.69
CA ALA A 70 -17.92 -4.40 24.91
C ALA A 70 -17.21 -5.35 25.87
N THR A 71 -15.90 -5.56 25.74
CA THR A 71 -15.14 -6.43 26.65
C THR A 71 -15.14 -5.90 28.08
N VAL A 72 -14.96 -4.59 28.28
CA VAL A 72 -15.04 -3.96 29.60
C VAL A 72 -16.42 -4.18 30.23
N LEU A 73 -17.50 -3.99 29.48
CA LEU A 73 -18.87 -4.16 29.97
C LEU A 73 -19.17 -5.62 30.33
N VAL A 74 -18.76 -6.57 29.49
CA VAL A 74 -18.95 -8.01 29.75
C VAL A 74 -18.21 -8.43 31.01
N LEU A 75 -16.95 -8.04 31.15
CA LEU A 75 -16.12 -8.35 32.32
C LEU A 75 -16.68 -7.70 33.60
N ALA A 76 -17.12 -6.45 33.50
CA ALA A 76 -17.72 -5.74 34.62
C ALA A 76 -19.04 -6.37 35.08
N SER A 77 -19.88 -6.78 34.13
CA SER A 77 -21.13 -7.49 34.41
C SER A 77 -20.88 -8.84 35.07
N TRP A 78 -19.85 -9.56 34.63
CA TRP A 78 -19.48 -10.84 35.24
C TRP A 78 -18.93 -10.67 36.66
N GLY A 79 -18.11 -9.64 36.88
CA GLY A 79 -17.47 -9.36 38.16
C GLY A 79 -18.34 -8.62 39.19
N GLY A 80 -19.58 -8.25 38.84
CA GLY A 80 -20.45 -7.47 39.73
C GLY A 80 -19.90 -6.08 40.07
N ILE A 81 -19.12 -5.48 39.17
CA ILE A 81 -18.45 -4.20 39.42
C ILE A 81 -19.49 -3.07 39.45
N HIS A 82 -19.37 -2.17 40.42
CA HIS A 82 -20.24 -1.00 40.53
C HIS A 82 -20.21 -0.12 39.27
N GLY A 83 -21.38 0.29 38.78
CA GLY A 83 -21.52 1.03 37.52
C GLY A 83 -20.71 2.35 37.45
N VAL A 84 -20.51 3.02 38.60
CA VAL A 84 -19.67 4.24 38.67
C VAL A 84 -18.21 3.94 38.32
N VAL A 85 -17.68 2.82 38.80
CA VAL A 85 -16.31 2.38 38.49
C VAL A 85 -16.19 2.03 37.01
N VAL A 86 -17.19 1.36 36.45
CA VAL A 86 -17.24 1.02 35.01
C VAL A 86 -17.25 2.28 34.14
N LEU A 87 -18.05 3.28 34.49
CA LEU A 87 -18.06 4.57 33.81
C LEU A 87 -16.69 5.27 33.86
N GLY A 88 -16.02 5.22 35.01
CA GLY A 88 -14.66 5.73 35.14
C GLY A 88 -13.66 5.03 34.22
N ILE A 89 -13.73 3.70 34.12
CA ILE A 89 -12.88 2.91 33.22
C ILE A 89 -13.15 3.27 31.76
N ILE A 90 -14.42 3.37 31.35
CA ILE A 90 -14.80 3.73 29.97
C ILE A 90 -14.29 5.13 29.63
N LEU A 91 -14.46 6.11 30.52
CA LEU A 91 -13.98 7.47 30.31
C LEU A 91 -12.45 7.51 30.16
N PHE A 92 -11.74 6.80 31.03
CA PHE A 92 -10.28 6.69 30.96
C PHE A 92 -9.84 6.04 29.64
N MET A 93 -10.50 4.95 29.23
CA MET A 93 -10.23 4.29 27.95
C MET A 93 -10.44 5.27 26.79
N LEU A 94 -11.50 6.09 26.82
CA LEU A 94 -11.77 7.10 25.79
C LEU A 94 -10.62 8.09 25.67
N LEU A 95 -10.12 8.59 26.79
CA LEU A 95 -8.98 9.51 26.82
C LEU A 95 -7.72 8.88 26.21
N VAL A 96 -7.44 7.61 26.52
CA VAL A 96 -6.31 6.88 25.92
C VAL A 96 -6.44 6.79 24.40
N PHE A 97 -7.63 6.46 23.90
CA PHE A 97 -7.88 6.43 22.45
C PHE A 97 -7.76 7.81 21.79
N VAL A 98 -8.25 8.87 22.44
CA VAL A 98 -8.10 10.25 21.95
C VAL A 98 -6.62 10.64 21.85
N VAL A 99 -5.84 10.39 22.90
CA VAL A 99 -4.39 10.63 22.91
C VAL A 99 -3.68 9.81 21.83
N PHE A 100 -4.08 8.55 21.66
CA PHE A 100 -3.53 7.67 20.62
C PHE A 100 -3.76 8.23 19.22
N VAL A 101 -4.96 8.77 18.94
CA VAL A 101 -5.28 9.41 17.64
C VAL A 101 -4.45 10.67 17.44
N VAL A 102 -4.39 11.56 18.43
CA VAL A 102 -3.70 12.86 18.33
C VAL A 102 -2.18 12.69 18.25
N SER A 103 -1.60 11.67 18.88
CA SER A 103 -0.16 11.42 18.87
C SER A 103 0.40 10.95 17.51
N GLY A 104 -0.42 10.83 16.46
CA GLY A 104 -0.04 10.26 15.16
C GLY A 104 0.70 11.15 14.18
N GLU A 105 0.75 12.47 14.37
CA GLU A 105 1.09 13.38 13.25
C GLU A 105 2.53 13.90 13.19
N ARG A 106 3.49 13.31 13.91
CA ARG A 106 4.85 13.92 14.03
C ARG A 106 6.02 13.23 13.32
N LYS A 107 5.83 12.10 12.63
CA LYS A 107 6.98 11.35 12.06
C LYS A 107 7.05 11.23 10.53
N ALA A 108 6.12 11.80 9.76
CA ALA A 108 6.08 11.60 8.31
C ALA A 108 6.72 12.73 7.45
N ARG A 109 7.43 13.71 8.03
CA ARG A 109 7.99 14.86 7.29
C ARG A 109 9.47 15.11 7.55
N LEU A 110 10.26 14.05 7.71
CA LEU A 110 11.73 14.12 7.73
C LEU A 110 12.30 12.94 6.94
N LYS A 111 12.24 13.02 5.62
CA LYS A 111 13.28 12.57 4.68
C LYS A 111 12.93 13.01 3.27
#